data_AF-A0A833QRB1-F1
#
_entry.id   AF-A0A833QRB1-F1
#
_cell.length_a   1.000
_cell.length_b   1.000
_cell.length_c   1.000
_cell.angle_alpha   90.00
_cell.angle_beta   90.00
_cell.angle_gamma   90.00
#
_symmetry.space_group_name_H-M   'P 1'
#
loop_
_entity.id
_entity.type
_entity.pdbx_description
1 polymer ?
#
loop_
_entity_poly.entity_id
_entity_poly.type
_entity_poly.pdbx_seq_one_letter_code
_entity_poly.pdbx_strand_id
1 'polypeptide(L)'
;MVRPQIVLFGDSIVESSFGPGGWGASLSHSFSRKADVIVRGYDGYNTTWASFLLNQLFPLNGPTAPCATLIFFGANDSALLGSSSQRQHVPQDQYKDNLKKIVTHLKELSPSMVVVLVTPLPVDEIGSERLARSLYGDKKKKLPDRTNEMTGSYARQSLEVAHEMHLPWIDLWFAMQQTSDWQKKFFAGSQLTEEGNALVHREVVQVLFEAGINAQDMQLDFPHHFEIEEAHPEHAFQQDIYSNHLVDLDYEEDFVAEMVIPSSIEDSKLMSTPLHMSPAWLNPLLVPLPDDAFFPSSSCTNSSCEPSSSYMADRIPGFTDREDKKCQKSPTIQIKEEPLSFMATSSSILLPKHIKEEHPGPTTPLKEEVSVGPGLAPKKLGKESKKTRSRRKAARRPPSWPCNKSKTTGDKTCTHCQTKKTPQWRAGPTGAKTLCNACGVRFRLGRLYPEYRPIDSPTFVPHLHSNSHNEVVKIRRIKDGQVDWVES
;
A
#
# COMPACT_ATOMS: atom_id res chain seq x y z
N MET A 1 20.14 -6.17 20.14
CA MET A 1 19.97 -6.48 18.71
C MET A 1 19.31 -5.32 17.99
N VAL A 2 19.70 -5.07 16.74
CA VAL A 2 18.91 -4.21 15.84
C VAL A 2 17.90 -5.12 15.15
N ARG A 3 16.62 -4.76 15.16
CA ARG A 3 15.59 -5.58 14.48
C ARG A 3 15.88 -5.62 12.97
N PRO A 4 15.58 -6.74 12.29
CA PRO A 4 15.61 -6.76 10.84
C PRO A 4 14.70 -5.67 10.26
N GLN A 5 15.08 -5.14 9.10
CA GLN A 5 14.38 -4.02 8.48
C GLN A 5 13.64 -4.45 7.21
N ILE A 6 12.39 -4.02 7.08
CA ILE A 6 11.58 -4.13 5.88
C ILE A 6 11.40 -2.72 5.32
N VAL A 7 11.99 -2.43 4.16
CA VAL A 7 11.93 -1.10 3.55
C VAL A 7 10.83 -1.04 2.49
N LEU A 8 9.97 -0.02 2.57
CA LEU A 8 8.96 0.29 1.56
C LEU A 8 9.52 1.43 0.70
N PHE A 9 9.92 1.15 -0.54
CA PHE A 9 10.50 2.12 -1.45
C PHE A 9 9.58 2.39 -2.63
N GLY A 10 9.11 3.62 -2.78
CA GLY A 10 8.10 3.94 -3.79
C GLY A 10 7.75 5.40 -3.90
N ASP A 11 6.59 5.66 -4.49
CA ASP A 11 6.06 7.01 -4.70
C ASP A 11 5.09 7.43 -3.58
N SER A 12 4.08 8.24 -3.92
CA SER A 12 3.07 8.78 -3.01
C SER A 12 2.20 7.71 -2.35
N ILE A 13 2.01 6.56 -3.00
CA ILE A 13 1.24 5.43 -2.45
C ILE A 13 2.00 4.85 -1.25
N VAL A 14 3.34 4.79 -1.34
CA VAL A 14 4.21 4.38 -0.24
C VAL A 14 4.34 5.50 0.80
N GLU A 15 4.45 6.76 0.39
CA GLU A 15 4.58 7.89 1.33
C GLU A 15 3.37 7.98 2.27
N SER A 16 2.17 7.82 1.70
CA SER A 16 0.91 7.88 2.45
C SER A 16 0.55 6.59 3.21
N SER A 17 1.35 5.53 3.07
CA SER A 17 1.06 4.20 3.63
C SER A 17 0.99 4.15 5.16
N PHE A 18 1.56 5.13 5.85
CA PHE A 18 1.52 5.26 7.32
C PHE A 18 0.43 6.23 7.81
N GLY A 19 -0.43 6.70 6.90
CA GLY A 19 -1.64 7.44 7.28
C GLY A 19 -2.59 6.60 8.15
N PRO A 20 -3.61 7.22 8.78
CA PRO A 20 -4.60 6.49 9.56
C PRO A 20 -5.30 5.40 8.72
N GLY A 21 -5.17 4.13 9.13
CA GLY A 21 -5.69 2.99 8.36
C GLY A 21 -4.86 2.61 7.13
N GLY A 22 -3.66 3.17 6.99
CA GLY A 22 -2.76 2.90 5.88
C GLY A 22 -2.10 1.51 5.96
N TRP A 23 -1.87 0.90 4.80
CA TRP A 23 -1.34 -0.47 4.70
C TRP A 23 0.06 -0.63 5.31
N GLY A 24 0.90 0.41 5.27
CA GLY A 24 2.24 0.41 5.87
C GLY A 24 2.18 0.46 7.40
N ALA A 25 1.24 1.22 7.98
CA ALA A 25 0.98 1.19 9.41
C ALA A 25 0.47 -0.18 9.88
N SER A 26 -0.44 -0.79 9.10
CA SER A 26 -0.91 -2.16 9.35
C SER A 26 0.22 -3.18 9.26
N LEU A 27 1.14 -3.03 8.31
CA LEU A 27 2.31 -3.90 8.19
C LEU A 27 3.23 -3.76 9.41
N SER A 28 3.50 -2.53 9.85
CA SER A 28 4.29 -2.28 11.06
C SER A 28 3.64 -2.90 12.31
N HIS A 29 2.31 -2.89 12.39
CA HIS A 29 1.58 -3.58 13.44
C HIS A 29 1.79 -5.11 13.38
N SER A 30 1.68 -5.72 12.19
CA SER A 30 1.91 -7.16 11.99
C SER A 30 3.31 -7.62 12.42
N PHE A 31 4.32 -6.76 12.25
CA PHE A 31 5.72 -7.04 12.61
C PHE A 31 6.15 -6.39 13.94
N SER A 32 5.20 -5.98 14.79
CA SER A 32 5.51 -5.34 16.07
C SER A 32 6.45 -6.20 16.91
N ARG A 33 7.53 -5.57 17.42
CA ARG A 33 8.63 -6.19 18.18
C ARG A 33 9.45 -7.25 17.43
N LYS A 34 9.29 -7.34 16.10
CA LYS A 34 9.92 -8.37 15.27
C LYS A 34 10.76 -7.80 14.14
N ALA A 35 10.21 -6.83 13.40
CA ALA A 35 10.92 -6.12 12.35
C ALA A 35 10.53 -4.64 12.35
N ASP A 36 11.47 -3.79 11.95
CA ASP A 36 11.19 -2.37 11.73
C ASP A 36 10.74 -2.16 10.28
N VAL A 37 9.55 -1.59 10.09
CA VAL A 37 9.03 -1.22 8.76
C VAL A 37 9.39 0.23 8.48
N ILE A 38 10.20 0.45 7.45
CA ILE A 38 10.79 1.76 7.13
C ILE A 38 10.18 2.30 5.84
N VAL A 39 9.55 3.47 5.91
CA VAL A 39 9.00 4.16 4.73
C VAL A 39 10.07 4.98 4.02
N ARG A 40 10.16 4.79 2.70
CA ARG A 40 10.93 5.58 1.73
C ARG A 40 10.04 5.87 0.51
N GLY A 41 8.87 6.46 0.77
CA GLY A 41 7.95 6.94 -0.25
C GLY A 41 8.23 8.39 -0.62
N TYR A 42 8.10 8.73 -1.90
CA TYR A 42 8.37 10.07 -2.41
C TYR A 42 7.26 10.52 -3.38
N ASP A 43 6.41 11.44 -2.93
CA ASP A 43 5.29 11.94 -3.71
C ASP A 43 5.74 12.53 -5.05
N GLY A 44 5.07 12.08 -6.11
CA GLY A 44 5.35 12.47 -7.48
C GLY A 44 6.61 11.88 -8.13
N TYR A 45 7.39 11.06 -7.44
CA TYR A 45 8.62 10.49 -8.01
C TYR A 45 8.35 9.36 -9.01
N ASN A 46 9.19 9.29 -10.04
CA ASN A 46 9.25 8.18 -10.99
C ASN A 46 10.54 7.37 -10.78
N THR A 47 10.67 6.24 -11.49
CA THR A 47 11.82 5.33 -11.36
C THR A 47 13.15 5.97 -11.74
N THR A 48 13.16 6.89 -12.71
CA THR A 48 14.38 7.61 -13.11
C THR A 48 14.92 8.42 -11.95
N TRP A 49 14.07 9.18 -11.26
CA TRP A 49 14.48 9.99 -10.11
C TRP A 49 14.84 9.14 -8.90
N ALA A 50 14.07 8.07 -8.65
CA ALA A 50 14.35 7.11 -7.60
C ALA A 50 15.75 6.48 -7.74
N SER A 51 16.21 6.23 -8.97
CA SER A 51 17.54 5.66 -9.24
C SER A 51 18.71 6.52 -8.74
N PHE A 52 18.53 7.84 -8.60
CA PHE A 52 19.56 8.74 -8.06
C PHE A 52 19.63 8.72 -6.54
N LEU A 53 18.62 8.17 -5.86
CA LEU A 53 18.56 8.10 -4.41
C LEU A 53 19.27 6.86 -3.85
N LEU A 54 19.57 5.85 -4.69
CA LEU A 54 20.03 4.53 -4.25
C LEU A 54 21.24 4.58 -3.32
N ASN A 55 22.29 5.31 -3.69
CA ASN A 55 23.49 5.42 -2.86
C ASN A 55 23.25 6.11 -1.50
N GLN A 56 22.24 6.97 -1.41
CA GLN A 56 21.92 7.68 -0.18
C GLN A 56 21.00 6.85 0.73
N LEU A 57 20.06 6.11 0.14
CA LEU A 57 19.09 5.31 0.89
C LEU A 57 19.60 3.91 1.23
N PHE A 58 20.44 3.35 0.36
CA PHE A 58 20.98 1.99 0.43
C PHE A 58 22.50 2.03 0.18
N PRO A 59 23.29 2.66 1.07
CA PRO A 59 24.73 2.74 0.89
C PRO A 59 25.37 1.34 0.94
N LEU A 60 26.18 0.98 -0.06
CA LEU A 60 26.83 -0.34 -0.16
C LEU A 60 27.76 -0.65 1.03
N ASN A 61 28.29 0.38 1.70
CA ASN A 61 29.12 0.26 2.90
C ASN A 61 28.32 0.52 4.20
N GLY A 62 27.00 0.35 4.15
CA GLY A 62 26.12 0.57 5.29
C GLY A 62 26.29 -0.50 6.38
N PRO A 63 25.98 -0.20 7.65
CA PRO A 63 26.22 -1.11 8.77
C PRO A 63 25.27 -2.33 8.79
N THR A 64 24.09 -2.23 8.18
CA THR A 64 23.12 -3.34 8.10
C THR A 64 22.27 -3.19 6.82
N ALA A 65 22.14 -4.29 6.07
CA ALA A 65 21.24 -4.37 4.93
C ALA A 65 19.82 -4.75 5.40
N PRO A 66 18.75 -4.18 4.81
CA PRO A 66 17.40 -4.66 5.04
C PRO A 66 17.25 -6.15 4.73
N CYS A 67 16.38 -6.85 5.48
CA CYS A 67 16.04 -8.24 5.13
C CYS A 67 15.09 -8.27 3.92
N ALA A 68 14.25 -7.24 3.76
CA ALA A 68 13.39 -7.07 2.60
C ALA A 68 13.27 -5.62 2.14
N THR A 69 13.09 -5.45 0.83
CA THR A 69 12.71 -4.17 0.23
C THR A 69 11.60 -4.38 -0.79
N LEU A 70 10.49 -3.65 -0.62
CA LEU A 70 9.42 -3.58 -1.60
C LEU A 70 9.66 -2.38 -2.51
N ILE A 71 9.60 -2.58 -3.82
CA ILE A 71 9.72 -1.53 -4.84
C ILE A 71 8.32 -1.30 -5.45
N PHE A 72 7.76 -0.12 -5.22
CA PHE A 72 6.39 0.21 -5.63
C PHE A 72 6.36 1.54 -6.39
N PHE A 73 6.66 1.46 -7.70
CA PHE A 73 6.69 2.57 -8.65
C PHE A 73 5.96 2.19 -9.93
N GLY A 74 5.72 3.17 -10.80
CA GLY A 74 5.11 2.96 -12.12
C GLY A 74 3.87 3.82 -12.34
N ALA A 75 3.19 4.23 -11.27
CA ALA A 75 2.04 5.12 -11.38
C ALA A 75 2.47 6.45 -12.00
N ASN A 76 3.55 7.05 -11.49
CA ASN A 76 4.05 8.32 -12.03
C ASN A 76 4.71 8.18 -13.40
N ASP A 77 5.47 7.11 -13.61
CA ASP A 77 6.14 6.76 -14.87
C ASP A 77 5.14 6.63 -16.03
N SER A 78 3.93 6.13 -15.76
CA SER A 78 2.86 5.96 -16.74
C SER A 78 2.09 7.23 -17.09
N ALA A 79 2.58 8.41 -16.70
CA ALA A 79 1.96 9.67 -17.09
C ALA A 79 1.92 9.80 -18.62
N LEU A 80 0.81 10.31 -19.16
CA LEU A 80 0.64 10.51 -20.59
C LEU A 80 1.40 11.76 -21.06
N LEU A 81 2.01 11.66 -22.24
CA LEU A 81 2.63 12.81 -22.92
C LEU A 81 1.55 13.84 -23.28
N GLY A 82 1.88 15.13 -23.13
CA GLY A 82 0.92 16.23 -23.36
C GLY A 82 -0.07 16.47 -22.20
N SER A 83 -0.04 15.66 -21.14
CA SER A 83 -0.84 15.89 -19.94
C SER A 83 -0.22 16.93 -18.99
N SER A 84 -0.92 17.25 -17.89
CA SER A 84 -0.35 18.12 -16.82
C SER A 84 0.89 17.51 -16.19
N SER A 85 0.92 16.18 -16.14
CA SER A 85 1.87 15.37 -15.40
C SER A 85 2.96 14.77 -16.30
N GLN A 86 3.04 15.19 -17.57
CA GLN A 86 3.99 14.65 -18.56
C GLN A 86 5.46 14.62 -18.11
N ARG A 87 5.87 15.51 -17.19
CA ARG A 87 7.23 15.53 -16.64
C ARG A 87 7.61 14.26 -15.86
N GLN A 88 6.60 13.51 -15.43
CA GLN A 88 6.77 12.27 -14.68
C GLN A 88 6.90 11.06 -15.62
N HIS A 89 6.55 11.21 -16.90
CA HIS A 89 6.61 10.14 -17.88
C HIS A 89 8.03 9.55 -17.99
N VAL A 90 8.11 8.23 -17.99
CA VAL A 90 9.34 7.47 -18.27
C VAL A 90 9.01 6.45 -19.35
N PRO A 91 9.72 6.41 -20.49
CA PRO A 91 9.51 5.38 -21.52
C PRO A 91 9.59 3.96 -20.93
N GLN A 92 8.77 3.03 -21.43
CA GLN A 92 8.65 1.68 -20.87
C GLN A 92 9.99 0.93 -20.78
N ASP A 93 10.82 1.00 -21.83
CA ASP A 93 12.15 0.37 -21.82
C ASP A 93 13.04 0.96 -20.72
N GLN A 94 13.03 2.29 -20.57
CA GLN A 94 13.77 2.97 -19.51
C GLN A 94 13.21 2.63 -18.12
N TYR A 95 11.90 2.46 -17.97
CA TYR A 95 11.28 2.00 -16.73
C TYR A 95 11.78 0.60 -16.34
N LYS A 96 11.85 -0.35 -17.29
CA LYS A 96 12.44 -1.68 -17.05
C LYS A 96 13.90 -1.56 -16.60
N ASP A 97 14.70 -0.78 -17.32
CA ASP A 97 16.13 -0.60 -17.02
C ASP A 97 16.34 0.03 -15.64
N ASN A 98 15.51 1.01 -15.28
CA ASN A 98 15.55 1.62 -13.96
C ASN A 98 15.20 0.62 -12.86
N LEU A 99 14.14 -0.20 -13.03
CA LEU A 99 13.79 -1.24 -12.07
C LEU A 99 14.93 -2.26 -11.90
N LYS A 100 15.49 -2.75 -13.01
CA LYS A 100 16.65 -3.66 -12.99
C LYS A 100 17.82 -3.05 -12.23
N LYS A 101 18.14 -1.78 -12.51
CA LYS A 101 19.20 -1.05 -11.81
C LYS A 101 18.95 -0.95 -10.30
N ILE A 102 17.72 -0.64 -9.88
CA ILE A 102 17.35 -0.59 -8.45
C ILE A 102 17.53 -1.97 -7.82
N VAL A 103 17.00 -3.03 -8.44
CA VAL A 103 17.11 -4.41 -7.93
C VAL A 103 18.57 -4.83 -7.82
N THR A 104 19.38 -4.62 -8.85
CA THR A 104 20.81 -4.98 -8.85
C THR A 104 21.53 -4.29 -7.71
N HIS A 105 21.30 -2.98 -7.50
CA HIS A 105 21.89 -2.25 -6.39
C HIS A 105 21.52 -2.84 -5.02
N LEU A 106 20.25 -3.23 -4.82
CA LEU A 106 19.79 -3.85 -3.57
C LEU A 106 20.40 -5.24 -3.36
N LYS A 107 20.57 -6.02 -4.43
CA LYS A 107 21.21 -7.33 -4.40
C LYS A 107 22.73 -7.25 -4.20
N GLU A 108 23.37 -6.19 -4.67
CA GLU A 108 24.78 -5.88 -4.35
C GLU A 108 24.94 -5.53 -2.87
N LEU A 109 23.98 -4.82 -2.28
CA LEU A 109 23.98 -4.55 -0.83
C LEU A 109 23.83 -5.82 0.00
N SER A 110 22.95 -6.74 -0.42
CA SER A 110 22.85 -8.07 0.18
C SER A 110 22.22 -9.06 -0.81
N PRO A 111 22.95 -10.12 -1.23
CA PRO A 111 22.40 -11.13 -2.13
C PRO A 111 21.17 -11.86 -1.57
N SER A 112 21.13 -12.02 -0.24
CA SER A 112 20.04 -12.67 0.48
C SER A 112 18.84 -11.77 0.76
N MET A 113 18.92 -10.46 0.46
CA MET A 113 17.78 -9.56 0.63
C MET A 113 16.60 -10.00 -0.23
N VAL A 114 15.42 -10.09 0.36
CA VAL A 114 14.17 -10.31 -0.38
C VAL A 114 13.78 -8.99 -1.05
N VAL A 115 13.79 -8.95 -2.39
CA VAL A 115 13.38 -7.78 -3.16
C VAL A 115 12.07 -8.11 -3.86
N VAL A 116 11.01 -7.36 -3.58
CA VAL A 116 9.68 -7.59 -4.13
C VAL A 116 9.30 -6.46 -5.08
N LEU A 117 8.87 -6.78 -6.30
CA LEU A 117 8.29 -5.80 -7.22
C LEU A 117 6.76 -5.74 -7.08
N VAL A 118 6.23 -4.55 -6.89
CA VAL A 118 4.80 -4.31 -6.76
C VAL A 118 4.31 -3.52 -7.98
N THR A 119 3.32 -4.06 -8.70
CA THR A 119 2.77 -3.38 -9.89
C THR A 119 2.06 -2.07 -9.49
N PRO A 120 2.08 -1.03 -10.34
CA PRO A 120 1.30 0.18 -10.09
C PRO A 120 -0.19 -0.14 -10.00
N LEU A 121 -0.89 0.57 -9.13
CA LEU A 121 -2.33 0.41 -8.93
C LEU A 121 -3.13 0.75 -10.21
N PRO A 122 -4.31 0.15 -10.40
CA PRO A 122 -5.17 0.53 -11.52
C PRO A 122 -5.72 1.95 -11.33
N VAL A 123 -6.03 2.63 -12.44
CA VAL A 123 -6.44 4.04 -12.44
C VAL A 123 -7.95 4.16 -12.61
N ASP A 124 -8.64 4.72 -11.61
CA ASP A 124 -10.04 5.14 -11.78
C ASP A 124 -10.10 6.46 -12.56
N GLU A 125 -10.12 6.36 -13.88
CA GLU A 125 -10.21 7.51 -14.79
C GLU A 125 -11.47 8.33 -14.54
N ILE A 126 -12.61 7.66 -14.31
CA ILE A 126 -13.90 8.31 -14.12
C ILE A 126 -13.92 9.07 -12.79
N GLY A 127 -13.46 8.46 -11.70
CA GLY A 127 -13.35 9.11 -10.40
C GLY A 127 -12.34 10.26 -10.40
N SER A 128 -11.20 10.07 -11.08
CA SER A 128 -10.19 11.11 -11.25
C SER A 128 -10.75 12.31 -12.00
N GLU A 129 -11.50 12.08 -13.08
CA GLU A 129 -12.14 13.15 -13.84
C GLU A 129 -13.23 13.86 -13.03
N ARG A 130 -14.06 13.12 -12.28
CA ARG A 130 -15.08 13.70 -11.39
C ARG A 130 -14.45 14.59 -10.32
N LEU A 131 -13.34 14.17 -9.72
CA LEU A 131 -12.60 14.95 -8.74
C LEU A 131 -11.95 16.19 -9.38
N ALA A 132 -11.36 16.03 -10.57
CA ALA A 132 -10.78 17.16 -11.29
C ALA A 132 -11.84 18.23 -11.63
N ARG A 133 -13.03 17.81 -12.08
CA ARG A 133 -14.15 18.72 -12.35
C ARG A 133 -14.65 19.41 -11.08
N SER A 134 -14.71 18.72 -9.94
CA SER A 134 -15.16 19.34 -8.69
C SER A 134 -14.18 20.37 -8.14
N LEU A 135 -12.87 20.16 -8.33
CA LEU A 135 -11.83 21.07 -7.84
C LEU A 135 -11.56 22.26 -8.77
N TYR A 136 -11.63 22.05 -10.09
CA TYR A 136 -11.14 23.03 -11.08
C TYR A 136 -12.23 23.53 -12.05
N GLY A 137 -13.46 23.00 -11.97
CA GLY A 137 -14.57 23.32 -12.87
C GLY A 137 -14.36 22.82 -14.31
N ASP A 138 -15.28 23.20 -15.21
CA ASP A 138 -15.29 22.74 -16.61
C ASP A 138 -14.17 23.34 -17.49
N LYS A 139 -13.35 24.25 -16.95
CA LYS A 139 -12.31 24.98 -17.70
C LYS A 139 -11.05 24.15 -18.01
N LYS A 140 -11.05 22.85 -17.67
CA LYS A 140 -9.89 21.97 -17.84
C LYS A 140 -10.28 20.71 -18.62
N LYS A 141 -10.39 20.82 -19.96
CA LYS A 141 -10.07 19.66 -20.82
C LYS A 141 -8.57 19.61 -20.98
N LYS A 142 -7.85 19.16 -19.95
CA LYS A 142 -6.53 18.57 -20.17
C LYS A 142 -6.76 17.10 -20.43
N LEU A 143 -6.02 16.54 -21.39
CA LEU A 143 -5.89 15.10 -21.56
C LEU A 143 -5.70 14.45 -20.17
N PRO A 144 -6.27 13.26 -19.93
CA PRO A 144 -6.08 12.58 -18.67
C PRO A 144 -4.59 12.48 -18.35
N ASP A 145 -4.22 12.67 -17.10
CA ASP A 145 -2.81 12.56 -16.70
C ASP A 145 -2.31 11.12 -16.86
N ARG A 146 -3.20 10.13 -16.66
CA ARG A 146 -2.95 8.69 -16.75
C ARG A 146 -4.21 7.99 -17.21
N THR A 147 -4.06 6.85 -17.88
CA THR A 147 -5.14 5.90 -18.17
C THR A 147 -4.82 4.55 -17.57
N ASN A 148 -5.85 3.79 -17.22
CA ASN A 148 -5.70 2.45 -16.67
C ASN A 148 -5.02 1.51 -17.67
N GLU A 149 -5.32 1.67 -18.96
CA GLU A 149 -4.67 0.94 -20.05
C GLU A 149 -3.16 1.21 -20.09
N MET A 150 -2.76 2.49 -20.04
CA MET A 150 -1.34 2.84 -20.04
C MET A 150 -0.66 2.32 -18.78
N THR A 151 -1.25 2.52 -17.60
CA THR A 151 -0.69 1.99 -16.33
C THR A 151 -0.58 0.46 -16.35
N GLY A 152 -1.54 -0.24 -16.97
CA GLY A 152 -1.48 -1.68 -17.18
C GLY A 152 -0.33 -2.13 -18.10
N SER A 153 0.14 -1.28 -19.01
CA SER A 153 1.38 -1.57 -19.74
C SER A 153 2.61 -1.55 -18.81
N TYR A 154 2.73 -0.59 -17.88
CA TYR A 154 3.81 -0.55 -16.90
C TYR A 154 3.72 -1.68 -15.87
N ALA A 155 2.51 -2.08 -15.48
CA ALA A 155 2.30 -3.27 -14.65
C ALA A 155 2.91 -4.50 -15.32
N ARG A 156 2.63 -4.73 -16.61
CA ARG A 156 3.24 -5.83 -17.37
C ARG A 156 4.76 -5.72 -17.42
N GLN A 157 5.32 -4.53 -17.66
CA GLN A 157 6.78 -4.34 -17.65
C GLN A 157 7.40 -4.69 -16.29
N SER A 158 6.77 -4.28 -15.18
CA SER A 158 7.26 -4.61 -13.83
C SER A 158 7.24 -6.11 -13.57
N LEU A 159 6.20 -6.83 -14.01
CA LEU A 159 6.10 -8.28 -13.87
C LEU A 159 7.13 -9.00 -14.73
N GLU A 160 7.38 -8.51 -15.95
CA GLU A 160 8.41 -9.07 -16.83
C GLU A 160 9.80 -8.96 -16.18
N VAL A 161 10.13 -7.80 -15.59
CA VAL A 161 11.38 -7.65 -14.83
C VAL A 161 11.43 -8.60 -13.63
N ALA A 162 10.33 -8.78 -12.90
CA ALA A 162 10.29 -9.69 -11.76
C ALA A 162 10.57 -11.14 -12.19
N HIS A 163 9.98 -11.57 -13.31
CA HIS A 163 10.22 -12.89 -13.89
C HIS A 163 11.66 -13.05 -14.40
N GLU A 164 12.17 -12.08 -15.18
CA GLU A 164 13.54 -12.09 -15.71
C GLU A 164 14.60 -12.16 -14.59
N MET A 165 14.35 -11.52 -13.44
CA MET A 165 15.27 -11.46 -12.31
C MET A 165 14.95 -12.46 -11.19
N HIS A 166 13.97 -13.35 -11.39
CA HIS A 166 13.52 -14.36 -10.42
C HIS A 166 13.19 -13.77 -9.03
N LEU A 167 12.47 -12.66 -9.01
CA LEU A 167 12.05 -11.96 -7.80
C LEU A 167 10.62 -12.37 -7.41
N PRO A 168 10.23 -12.30 -6.14
CA PRO A 168 8.81 -12.26 -5.77
C PRO A 168 8.14 -10.99 -6.31
N TRP A 169 6.83 -11.06 -6.59
CA TRP A 169 6.05 -9.92 -7.07
C TRP A 169 4.64 -9.87 -6.50
N ILE A 170 4.00 -8.70 -6.58
CA ILE A 170 2.58 -8.51 -6.30
C ILE A 170 1.92 -7.82 -7.49
N ASP A 171 0.87 -8.43 -8.06
CA ASP A 171 0.09 -7.84 -9.15
C ASP A 171 -1.19 -7.15 -8.64
N LEU A 172 -1.03 -5.97 -8.04
CA LEU A 172 -2.15 -5.18 -7.54
C LEU A 172 -3.01 -4.60 -8.66
N TRP A 173 -2.42 -4.31 -9.83
CA TRP A 173 -3.15 -3.87 -11.02
C TRP A 173 -4.24 -4.88 -11.39
N PHE A 174 -3.89 -6.16 -11.50
CA PHE A 174 -4.84 -7.21 -11.80
C PHE A 174 -5.75 -7.54 -10.61
N ALA A 175 -5.18 -7.73 -9.41
CA ALA A 175 -5.90 -8.21 -8.23
C ALA A 175 -7.08 -7.29 -7.85
N MET A 176 -6.89 -5.97 -7.89
CA MET A 176 -7.97 -5.02 -7.62
C MET A 176 -9.10 -5.13 -8.64
N GLN A 177 -8.78 -5.30 -9.92
CA GLN A 177 -9.76 -5.30 -11.00
C GLN A 177 -10.60 -6.59 -11.07
N GLN A 178 -10.23 -7.63 -10.32
CA GLN A 178 -11.07 -8.82 -10.14
C GLN A 178 -12.32 -8.58 -9.30
N THR A 179 -12.41 -7.42 -8.65
CA THR A 179 -13.59 -7.06 -7.86
C THR A 179 -14.52 -6.15 -8.67
N SER A 180 -15.81 -6.49 -8.70
CA SER A 180 -16.83 -5.58 -9.25
C SER A 180 -16.82 -4.24 -8.51
N ASP A 181 -16.96 -3.14 -9.26
CA ASP A 181 -16.89 -1.77 -8.72
C ASP A 181 -15.60 -1.45 -7.95
N TRP A 182 -14.47 -2.08 -8.32
CA TRP A 182 -13.16 -1.88 -7.68
C TRP A 182 -12.77 -0.42 -7.52
N GLN A 183 -13.17 0.44 -8.46
CA GLN A 183 -12.88 1.89 -8.44
C GLN A 183 -13.38 2.52 -7.13
N LYS A 184 -14.64 2.27 -6.76
CA LYS A 184 -15.24 2.84 -5.55
C LYS A 184 -14.85 2.07 -4.30
N LYS A 185 -14.61 0.77 -4.45
CA LYS A 185 -14.29 -0.11 -3.33
C LYS A 185 -12.89 0.18 -2.79
N PHE A 186 -11.90 0.35 -3.68
CA PHE A 186 -10.50 0.50 -3.30
C PHE A 186 -10.00 1.94 -3.37
N PHE A 187 -10.72 2.85 -4.04
CA PHE A 187 -10.31 4.24 -4.16
C PHE A 187 -11.37 5.23 -3.67
N ALA A 188 -10.88 6.27 -2.98
CA ALA A 188 -11.61 7.48 -2.64
C ALA A 188 -10.97 8.65 -3.40
N GLY A 189 -11.26 8.75 -4.70
CA GLY A 189 -10.51 9.63 -5.61
C GLY A 189 -9.18 8.98 -5.98
N SER A 190 -8.05 9.63 -5.70
CA SER A 190 -6.71 9.09 -5.96
C SER A 190 -6.08 8.38 -4.75
N GLN A 191 -6.77 8.35 -3.61
CA GLN A 191 -6.29 7.72 -2.37
C GLN A 191 -6.93 6.36 -2.17
N LEU A 192 -6.21 5.42 -1.56
CA LEU A 192 -6.75 4.13 -1.16
C LEU A 192 -7.80 4.29 -0.05
N THR A 193 -8.89 3.54 -0.15
CA THR A 193 -9.88 3.37 0.93
C THR A 193 -9.32 2.44 2.01
N GLU A 194 -10.07 2.23 3.10
CA GLU A 194 -9.72 1.23 4.11
C GLU A 194 -9.62 -0.17 3.51
N GLU A 195 -10.56 -0.54 2.65
CA GLU A 195 -10.55 -1.81 1.93
C GLU A 195 -9.40 -1.91 0.93
N GLY A 196 -9.05 -0.80 0.26
CA GLY A 196 -7.89 -0.73 -0.63
C GLY A 196 -6.57 -0.95 0.12
N ASN A 197 -6.41 -0.29 1.27
CA ASN A 197 -5.26 -0.50 2.15
C ASN A 197 -5.21 -1.92 2.71
N ALA A 198 -6.35 -2.49 3.13
CA ALA A 198 -6.41 -3.85 3.64
C ALA A 198 -6.02 -4.89 2.58
N LEU A 199 -6.43 -4.68 1.32
CA LEU A 199 -6.00 -5.51 0.20
C LEU A 199 -4.48 -5.44 0.04
N VAL A 200 -3.89 -4.25 -0.08
CA VAL A 200 -2.44 -4.09 -0.24
C VAL A 200 -1.68 -4.75 0.92
N HIS A 201 -2.11 -4.52 2.15
CA HIS A 201 -1.51 -5.13 3.34
C HIS A 201 -1.53 -6.66 3.28
N ARG A 202 -2.68 -7.26 2.92
CA ARG A 202 -2.82 -8.71 2.80
C ARG A 202 -1.85 -9.28 1.78
N GLU A 203 -1.82 -8.72 0.57
CA GLU A 203 -0.93 -9.20 -0.50
C GLU A 203 0.55 -9.06 -0.11
N VAL A 204 0.91 -7.97 0.58
CA VAL A 204 2.28 -7.75 1.09
C VAL A 204 2.66 -8.77 2.15
N VAL A 205 1.79 -9.05 3.12
CA VAL A 205 2.06 -10.07 4.15
C VAL A 205 2.20 -11.45 3.51
N GLN A 206 1.34 -11.77 2.53
CA GLN A 206 1.38 -13.05 1.85
C GLN A 206 2.69 -13.25 1.06
N VAL A 207 3.12 -12.28 0.25
CA VAL A 207 4.37 -12.44 -0.52
C VAL A 207 5.61 -12.48 0.38
N LEU A 208 5.60 -11.75 1.51
CA LEU A 208 6.68 -11.83 2.49
C LEU A 208 6.72 -13.20 3.17
N PHE A 209 5.58 -13.75 3.53
CA PHE A 209 5.47 -15.11 4.07
C PHE A 209 6.00 -16.15 3.08
N GLU A 210 5.57 -16.10 1.81
CA GLU A 210 6.04 -17.00 0.74
C GLU A 210 7.55 -16.86 0.49
N ALA A 211 8.11 -15.67 0.73
CA ALA A 211 9.55 -15.39 0.65
C ALA A 211 10.32 -15.74 1.95
N GLY A 212 9.68 -16.38 2.94
CA GLY A 212 10.31 -16.83 4.18
C GLY A 212 10.39 -15.78 5.29
N ILE A 213 9.70 -14.65 5.15
CA ILE A 213 9.61 -13.58 6.17
C ILE A 213 8.24 -13.67 6.83
N ASN A 214 8.09 -14.62 7.75
CA ASN A 214 6.87 -14.83 8.51
C ASN A 214 6.95 -14.17 9.89
N ALA A 215 6.09 -13.18 10.14
CA ALA A 215 6.01 -12.54 11.44
C ALA A 215 5.77 -13.55 12.57
N GLN A 216 5.02 -14.64 12.37
CA GLN A 216 4.74 -15.60 13.45
C GLN A 216 5.99 -16.33 13.96
N ASP A 217 6.95 -16.58 13.07
CA ASP A 217 8.17 -17.34 13.38
C ASP A 217 9.32 -16.45 13.85
N MET A 218 9.18 -15.13 13.72
CA MET A 218 10.20 -14.18 14.14
C MET A 218 10.28 -14.05 15.66
N GLN A 219 11.51 -14.12 16.16
CA GLN A 219 11.83 -13.89 17.57
C GLN A 219 11.46 -12.45 17.97
N LEU A 220 10.87 -12.31 19.16
CA LEU A 220 10.67 -11.01 19.78
C LEU A 220 12.01 -10.45 20.23
N ASP A 221 12.18 -9.14 20.06
CA ASP A 221 13.42 -8.44 20.38
C ASP A 221 13.82 -8.43 21.87
N PHE A 222 12.85 -8.65 22.75
CA PHE A 222 12.98 -8.70 24.20
C PHE A 222 11.97 -9.68 24.79
N PRO A 223 12.16 -10.15 26.04
CA PRO A 223 11.24 -11.08 26.70
C PRO A 223 9.80 -10.54 26.82
N HIS A 224 8.86 -11.45 27.08
CA HIS A 224 7.53 -11.05 27.53
C HIS A 224 7.60 -10.55 28.98
N HIS A 225 6.72 -9.62 29.38
CA HIS A 225 6.79 -9.05 30.74
C HIS A 225 6.57 -10.09 31.86
N PHE A 226 6.02 -11.26 31.55
CA PHE A 226 5.86 -12.37 32.50
C PHE A 226 7.16 -13.13 32.77
N GLU A 227 8.15 -12.98 31.89
CA GLU A 227 9.49 -13.58 32.02
C GLU A 227 10.45 -12.65 32.78
N ILE A 228 9.99 -11.44 33.15
CA ILE A 228 10.78 -10.47 33.91
C ILE A 228 10.51 -10.69 35.40
N GLU A 229 11.50 -11.22 36.10
CA GLU A 229 11.44 -11.41 37.56
C GLU A 229 11.45 -10.06 38.28
N GLU A 230 10.53 -9.84 39.22
CA GLU A 230 10.42 -8.56 39.94
C GLU A 230 11.63 -8.27 40.84
N ALA A 231 12.22 -9.32 41.43
CA ALA A 231 13.37 -9.18 42.32
C ALA A 231 14.67 -8.83 41.57
N HIS A 232 14.81 -9.32 40.33
CA HIS A 232 16.02 -9.20 39.51
C HIS A 232 15.66 -9.00 38.02
N PRO A 233 14.97 -7.89 37.67
CA PRO A 233 14.49 -7.68 36.30
C PRO A 233 15.62 -7.63 35.27
N GLU A 234 16.82 -7.23 35.68
CA GLU A 234 18.02 -7.20 34.86
C GLU A 234 18.40 -8.56 34.26
N HIS A 235 18.11 -9.68 34.94
CA HIS A 235 18.45 -11.01 34.46
C HIS A 235 17.74 -11.34 33.14
N ALA A 236 16.50 -10.88 32.98
CA ALA A 236 15.73 -11.06 31.74
C ALA A 236 16.34 -10.33 30.53
N PHE A 237 17.24 -9.38 30.77
CA PHE A 237 17.90 -8.57 29.72
C PHE A 237 19.39 -8.88 29.58
N GLN A 238 19.95 -9.78 30.38
CA GLN A 238 21.37 -10.14 30.40
C GLN A 238 21.74 -11.31 29.50
N GLN A 239 20.76 -11.96 28.84
CA GLN A 239 21.07 -13.05 27.90
C GLN A 239 21.83 -12.52 26.68
N ASP A 240 23.09 -12.95 26.54
CA ASP A 240 23.85 -12.89 25.30
C ASP A 240 23.19 -13.80 24.26
N ILE A 241 22.40 -13.21 23.37
CA ILE A 241 21.75 -13.93 22.24
C ILE A 241 22.80 -14.16 21.15
N TYR A 242 23.82 -14.97 21.47
CA TYR A 242 24.79 -15.51 20.53
C TYR A 242 24.90 -17.05 20.58
N SER A 243 24.07 -17.75 21.38
CA SER A 243 24.18 -19.22 21.53
C SER A 243 23.18 -20.07 20.74
N ASN A 244 22.26 -19.51 19.95
CA ASN A 244 21.32 -20.34 19.16
C ASN A 244 21.74 -20.55 17.70
N HIS A 245 23.05 -20.72 17.43
CA HIS A 245 23.48 -21.32 16.16
C HIS A 245 24.83 -22.07 16.15
N LEU A 246 25.37 -22.48 17.30
CA LEU A 246 26.46 -23.45 17.35
C LEU A 246 26.09 -24.56 18.32
N VAL A 247 25.48 -25.59 17.77
CA VAL A 247 25.42 -26.90 18.43
C VAL A 247 26.75 -27.58 18.10
N ASP A 248 27.58 -27.70 19.13
CA ASP A 248 28.62 -28.69 19.38
C ASP A 248 29.17 -29.47 18.17
N LEU A 249 30.35 -29.07 17.72
CA LEU A 249 31.39 -30.03 17.39
C LEU A 249 32.52 -29.81 18.39
N ASP A 250 32.41 -30.48 19.53
CA ASP A 250 33.54 -30.69 20.44
C ASP A 250 34.65 -31.40 19.67
N TYR A 251 35.78 -30.73 19.51
CA TYR A 251 37.05 -31.37 19.19
C TYR A 251 38.07 -30.88 20.20
N GLU A 252 38.47 -31.80 21.07
CA GLU A 252 39.43 -31.64 22.15
C GLU A 252 40.72 -30.95 21.69
N GLU A 253 41.15 -29.94 22.45
CA GLU A 253 42.52 -29.44 22.40
C GLU A 253 43.45 -30.48 23.02
N ASP A 254 44.18 -31.20 22.17
CA ASP A 254 45.37 -31.92 22.60
C ASP A 254 46.65 -31.16 22.22
N PHE A 255 47.39 -30.88 23.27
CA PHE A 255 48.63 -30.15 23.38
C PHE A 255 49.81 -30.98 22.84
N VAL A 256 50.56 -30.49 21.83
CA VAL A 256 52.00 -30.77 21.72
C VAL A 256 52.74 -29.76 20.83
N ALA A 257 53.99 -29.54 21.26
CA ALA A 257 54.92 -28.49 20.87
C ALA A 257 55.60 -28.68 19.51
N GLU A 258 56.22 -27.57 19.05
CA GLU A 258 57.37 -27.42 18.13
C GLU A 258 57.65 -28.49 17.07
N MET A 259 57.71 -28.08 15.80
CA MET A 259 58.94 -28.20 14.98
C MET A 259 58.77 -27.66 13.54
N VAL A 260 59.59 -26.65 13.20
CA VAL A 260 60.48 -26.56 12.02
C VAL A 260 59.91 -26.76 10.59
N ILE A 261 60.03 -25.71 9.78
CA ILE A 261 59.94 -25.72 8.29
C ILE A 261 61.22 -26.40 7.72
N PRO A 262 61.17 -27.17 6.61
CA PRO A 262 61.60 -26.57 5.33
C PRO A 262 60.87 -27.05 4.06
N SER A 263 60.66 -26.07 3.17
CA SER A 263 60.70 -26.06 1.69
C SER A 263 60.69 -27.34 0.82
N SER A 264 60.02 -27.16 -0.32
CA SER A 264 60.22 -27.76 -1.67
C SER A 264 59.47 -29.05 -2.02
N ILE A 265 58.69 -29.00 -3.11
CA ILE A 265 58.93 -29.71 -4.39
C ILE A 265 57.80 -29.39 -5.38
N GLU A 266 58.21 -29.19 -6.63
CA GLU A 266 57.43 -28.83 -7.82
C GLU A 266 56.57 -29.99 -8.39
N ASP A 267 55.60 -29.57 -9.21
CA ASP A 267 55.07 -30.20 -10.43
C ASP A 267 54.57 -31.66 -10.44
N SER A 268 53.28 -31.81 -10.79
CA SER A 268 52.93 -32.60 -11.98
C SER A 268 51.50 -32.37 -12.47
N LYS A 269 51.40 -32.08 -13.78
CA LYS A 269 50.20 -32.19 -14.62
C LYS A 269 49.61 -33.60 -14.53
N LEU A 270 48.28 -33.68 -14.50
CA LEU A 270 47.58 -34.79 -15.14
C LEU A 270 46.33 -34.29 -15.86
N MET A 271 46.35 -34.44 -17.18
CA MET A 271 45.19 -34.29 -18.05
C MET A 271 44.28 -35.50 -17.90
N SER A 272 42.97 -35.30 -17.84
CA SER A 272 42.02 -36.25 -18.40
C SER A 272 40.75 -35.54 -18.88
N THR A 273 40.36 -35.95 -20.07
CA THR A 273 39.27 -35.50 -20.93
C THR A 273 37.88 -35.81 -20.35
N PRO A 274 36.85 -34.97 -20.56
CA PRO A 274 35.48 -35.32 -20.22
C PRO A 274 34.79 -36.09 -21.36
N LEU A 275 34.14 -37.20 -21.00
CA LEU A 275 33.22 -37.92 -21.87
C LEU A 275 31.92 -37.13 -22.05
N HIS A 276 31.51 -37.08 -23.31
CA HIS A 276 30.33 -36.48 -23.88
C HIS A 276 29.07 -37.25 -23.44
N MET A 277 28.07 -36.59 -22.87
CA MET A 277 26.68 -37.10 -22.84
C MET A 277 25.71 -35.98 -23.20
N SER A 278 25.04 -36.15 -24.33
CA SER A 278 23.88 -35.35 -24.75
C SER A 278 22.62 -35.84 -24.02
N PRO A 279 21.67 -34.96 -23.68
CA PRO A 279 20.31 -35.36 -23.34
C PRO A 279 19.35 -35.07 -24.51
N ALA A 280 18.68 -36.12 -24.98
CA ALA A 280 17.32 -36.07 -25.52
C ALA A 280 16.53 -37.00 -24.58
N TRP A 281 15.31 -36.72 -24.14
CA TRP A 281 14.12 -36.47 -24.94
C TRP A 281 13.04 -35.71 -24.16
N LEU A 282 12.16 -35.12 -24.95
CA LEU A 282 10.93 -34.40 -24.65
C LEU A 282 9.76 -35.35 -24.27
N ASN A 283 9.06 -34.98 -23.19
CA ASN A 283 7.59 -34.81 -23.09
C ASN A 283 6.64 -36.04 -22.93
N PRO A 284 5.35 -35.83 -22.54
CA PRO A 284 4.76 -36.46 -21.36
C PRO A 284 3.42 -37.17 -21.65
N LEU A 285 3.01 -38.17 -20.87
CA LEU A 285 1.61 -38.64 -20.89
C LEU A 285 1.14 -39.17 -19.52
N LEU A 286 0.18 -38.43 -18.96
CA LEU A 286 -1.12 -38.87 -18.42
C LEU A 286 -1.28 -40.34 -17.99
N VAL A 287 -1.57 -40.56 -16.69
CA VAL A 287 -2.46 -41.64 -16.18
C VAL A 287 -2.97 -41.23 -14.76
N PRO A 288 -4.05 -41.83 -14.19
CA PRO A 288 -5.21 -41.12 -13.68
C PRO A 288 -5.45 -41.30 -12.15
N LEU A 289 -6.43 -40.55 -11.62
CA LEU A 289 -6.97 -40.71 -10.26
C LEU A 289 -7.84 -41.98 -10.13
N PRO A 290 -7.95 -42.57 -8.92
CA PRO A 290 -9.08 -43.39 -8.54
C PRO A 290 -9.99 -42.71 -7.52
N ASP A 291 -11.30 -42.92 -7.71
CA ASP A 291 -12.40 -42.58 -6.79
C ASP A 291 -12.66 -43.67 -5.74
N ASP A 292 -13.40 -43.26 -4.70
CA ASP A 292 -14.24 -43.99 -3.74
C ASP A 292 -13.61 -44.65 -2.50
N ALA A 293 -13.77 -43.94 -1.36
CA ALA A 293 -14.08 -44.57 -0.07
C ALA A 293 -15.06 -43.70 0.74
N PHE A 294 -16.18 -44.31 1.11
CA PHE A 294 -17.36 -43.73 1.76
C PHE A 294 -17.33 -43.87 3.30
N PHE A 295 -17.85 -42.85 4.00
CA PHE A 295 -18.42 -42.77 5.37
C PHE A 295 -17.52 -42.88 6.63
N PRO A 296 -17.94 -42.40 7.84
CA PRO A 296 -19.22 -41.78 8.22
C PRO A 296 -19.15 -40.45 9.02
N SER A 297 -20.31 -39.79 9.07
CA SER A 297 -20.74 -38.80 10.04
C SER A 297 -20.79 -39.34 11.47
N SER A 298 -20.26 -38.61 12.45
CA SER A 298 -20.55 -38.81 13.87
C SER A 298 -21.05 -37.53 14.53
N SER A 299 -22.32 -37.59 14.89
CA SER A 299 -23.00 -36.83 15.93
C SER A 299 -22.34 -37.06 17.30
N CYS A 300 -22.08 -35.99 18.05
CA CYS A 300 -21.87 -36.05 19.49
C CYS A 300 -22.96 -35.24 20.21
N THR A 301 -23.61 -35.92 21.15
CA THR A 301 -24.75 -35.51 21.96
C THR A 301 -24.35 -34.70 23.20
N ASN A 302 -25.33 -33.91 23.66
CA ASN A 302 -25.43 -33.11 24.87
C ASN A 302 -24.79 -33.66 26.17
N SER A 303 -24.23 -32.74 26.96
CA SER A 303 -24.56 -32.55 28.38
C SER A 303 -24.25 -31.08 28.74
N SER A 304 -25.26 -30.23 28.98
CA SER A 304 -25.91 -29.96 30.28
C SER A 304 -25.30 -28.74 31.00
N CYS A 305 -25.98 -27.59 30.92
CA CYS A 305 -26.16 -26.62 32.02
C CYS A 305 -27.35 -25.71 31.68
N GLU A 306 -28.44 -25.87 32.43
CA GLU A 306 -29.67 -25.08 32.35
C GLU A 306 -29.51 -23.68 32.95
N PRO A 307 -30.32 -22.69 32.53
CA PRO A 307 -30.48 -21.42 33.21
C PRO A 307 -31.62 -21.48 34.23
N SER A 308 -31.38 -20.96 35.44
CA SER A 308 -32.41 -20.77 36.46
C SER A 308 -33.16 -19.45 36.26
N SER A 309 -34.48 -19.59 36.17
CA SER A 309 -35.52 -18.55 36.13
C SER A 309 -35.67 -17.81 37.46
N SER A 310 -36.07 -16.53 37.42
CA SER A 310 -37.11 -16.01 38.33
C SER A 310 -37.64 -14.62 37.95
N TYR A 311 -38.95 -14.57 37.63
CA TYR A 311 -39.99 -13.61 38.11
C TYR A 311 -39.81 -12.08 37.83
N MET A 312 -40.77 -11.28 37.33
CA MET A 312 -42.23 -11.37 37.27
C MET A 312 -42.81 -10.61 36.07
N ALA A 313 -43.99 -11.07 35.65
CA ALA A 313 -44.89 -10.45 34.69
C ALA A 313 -45.69 -9.29 35.30
N ASP A 314 -46.11 -8.34 34.47
CA ASP A 314 -47.35 -7.59 34.69
C ASP A 314 -48.11 -7.36 33.37
N ARG A 315 -49.43 -7.46 33.46
CA ARG A 315 -50.42 -7.54 32.36
C ARG A 315 -50.95 -6.15 31.94
N ILE A 316 -50.99 -5.90 30.62
CA ILE A 316 -52.09 -5.46 29.71
C ILE A 316 -53.36 -4.86 30.40
N PRO A 317 -54.00 -3.73 29.95
CA PRO A 317 -54.68 -3.67 28.63
C PRO A 317 -54.93 -2.34 27.89
N GLY A 318 -55.00 -2.45 26.56
CA GLY A 318 -56.17 -2.00 25.77
C GLY A 318 -56.02 -0.72 24.94
N PHE A 319 -56.05 -0.85 23.60
CA PHE A 319 -57.14 -0.29 22.77
C PHE A 319 -57.10 -0.87 21.35
N THR A 320 -58.28 -0.90 20.75
CA THR A 320 -58.78 -1.79 19.71
C THR A 320 -58.60 -1.31 18.25
N ASP A 321 -58.62 -2.30 17.36
CA ASP A 321 -58.89 -2.32 15.90
C ASP A 321 -59.58 -1.12 15.23
N ARG A 322 -59.15 -0.77 13.99
CA ARG A 322 -59.93 -1.02 12.75
C ARG A 322 -59.35 -0.42 11.45
N GLU A 323 -59.32 -1.31 10.44
CA GLU A 323 -59.70 -1.18 9.01
C GLU A 323 -58.84 -0.42 7.97
N ASP A 324 -58.18 -1.22 7.12
CA ASP A 324 -58.34 -1.36 5.67
C ASP A 324 -58.58 -0.11 4.77
N LYS A 325 -57.69 0.07 3.77
CA LYS A 325 -58.04 -0.12 2.34
C LYS A 325 -56.88 0.09 1.34
N LYS A 326 -56.84 -0.88 0.42
CA LYS A 326 -56.53 -0.83 -1.04
C LYS A 326 -55.08 -0.87 -1.53
N CYS A 327 -54.73 -2.09 -1.91
CA CYS A 327 -53.85 -2.50 -2.99
C CYS A 327 -54.29 -1.94 -4.36
N GLN A 328 -53.35 -1.41 -5.16
CA GLN A 328 -53.46 -1.31 -6.62
C GLN A 328 -52.15 -1.80 -7.26
N LYS A 329 -52.33 -2.58 -8.33
CA LYS A 329 -51.37 -3.42 -9.03
C LYS A 329 -50.44 -2.64 -9.97
N SER A 330 -49.28 -3.24 -10.22
CA SER A 330 -48.22 -2.89 -11.18
C SER A 330 -48.69 -2.77 -12.65
N PRO A 331 -47.76 -2.36 -13.54
CA PRO A 331 -47.49 -3.27 -14.65
C PRO A 331 -46.00 -3.60 -14.83
N THR A 332 -45.76 -4.90 -14.91
CA THR A 332 -44.57 -5.60 -15.34
C THR A 332 -44.26 -5.30 -16.81
N ILE A 333 -43.02 -4.89 -17.11
CA ILE A 333 -42.51 -4.79 -18.48
C ILE A 333 -41.95 -6.17 -18.87
N GLN A 334 -42.50 -6.73 -19.94
CA GLN A 334 -42.00 -7.95 -20.57
C GLN A 334 -40.83 -7.60 -21.50
N ILE A 335 -39.69 -8.25 -21.30
CA ILE A 335 -38.62 -8.34 -22.30
C ILE A 335 -38.72 -9.75 -22.90
N LYS A 336 -38.93 -9.79 -24.22
CA LYS A 336 -38.89 -11.01 -25.02
C LYS A 336 -37.44 -11.43 -25.20
N GLU A 337 -37.13 -12.66 -24.82
CA GLU A 337 -35.93 -13.37 -25.27
C GLU A 337 -36.29 -14.16 -26.53
N GLU A 338 -35.44 -14.07 -27.56
CA GLU A 338 -35.30 -15.13 -28.56
C GLU A 338 -33.82 -15.39 -28.86
N PRO A 339 -33.46 -16.64 -29.18
CA PRO A 339 -32.09 -17.14 -29.11
C PRO A 339 -31.35 -16.98 -30.43
N LEU A 340 -30.03 -16.77 -30.38
CA LEU A 340 -29.17 -16.89 -31.56
C LEU A 340 -28.05 -17.90 -31.33
N SER A 341 -27.90 -18.73 -32.37
CA SER A 341 -27.23 -20.01 -32.43
C SER A 341 -25.72 -19.94 -32.44
N PHE A 342 -25.14 -20.99 -31.85
CA PHE A 342 -23.80 -21.50 -32.05
C PHE A 342 -23.50 -21.75 -33.54
N MET A 343 -22.39 -21.21 -34.07
CA MET A 343 -21.62 -21.83 -35.16
C MET A 343 -20.14 -21.50 -34.99
N ALA A 344 -19.35 -22.56 -34.85
CA ALA A 344 -17.91 -22.58 -34.98
C ALA A 344 -17.54 -22.61 -36.47
N THR A 345 -16.56 -21.81 -36.89
CA THR A 345 -15.78 -22.10 -38.09
C THR A 345 -14.32 -21.71 -37.87
N SER A 346 -13.48 -22.72 -38.00
CA SER A 346 -12.03 -22.67 -38.18
C SER A 346 -11.68 -21.96 -39.48
N SER A 347 -10.60 -21.16 -39.48
CA SER A 347 -9.72 -21.02 -40.65
C SER A 347 -8.46 -20.21 -40.29
N SER A 348 -7.35 -20.94 -40.23
CA SER A 348 -5.99 -20.48 -40.45
C SER A 348 -5.86 -19.75 -41.79
N ILE A 349 -4.89 -18.83 -41.94
CA ILE A 349 -3.98 -18.71 -43.11
C ILE A 349 -3.05 -17.48 -42.99
N LEU A 350 -1.75 -17.81 -42.92
CA LEU A 350 -0.56 -17.27 -43.61
C LEU A 350 -0.11 -15.79 -43.51
N LEU A 351 1.11 -15.68 -42.97
CA LEU A 351 2.15 -14.69 -43.30
C LEU A 351 2.47 -14.63 -44.80
N PRO A 352 2.92 -13.47 -45.32
CA PRO A 352 3.81 -13.43 -46.48
C PRO A 352 5.25 -13.04 -46.09
N LYS A 353 6.21 -13.86 -46.56
CA LYS A 353 7.64 -13.51 -46.69
C LYS A 353 7.87 -12.83 -48.05
N HIS A 354 8.78 -11.85 -48.04
CA HIS A 354 9.75 -11.44 -49.06
C HIS A 354 9.50 -11.73 -50.56
N ILE A 355 9.54 -10.65 -51.37
CA ILE A 355 10.12 -10.64 -52.72
C ILE A 355 11.09 -9.44 -52.83
N LYS A 356 12.18 -9.68 -53.57
CA LYS A 356 13.41 -8.88 -53.77
C LYS A 356 13.29 -7.87 -54.94
N GLU A 357 14.39 -7.13 -55.10
CA GLU A 357 14.94 -6.41 -56.29
C GLU A 357 14.78 -4.89 -56.23
N GLU A 358 15.76 -4.03 -56.53
CA GLU A 358 17.19 -4.12 -56.88
C GLU A 358 17.80 -2.70 -56.69
N HIS A 359 19.13 -2.60 -56.53
CA HIS A 359 19.87 -1.32 -56.46
C HIS A 359 20.05 -0.66 -57.85
N PRO A 360 20.37 0.64 -57.91
CA PRO A 360 21.77 0.98 -58.23
C PRO A 360 22.31 2.22 -57.48
N GLY A 361 23.61 2.20 -57.15
CA GLY A 361 24.44 3.41 -57.06
C GLY A 361 25.39 3.47 -58.27
N PRO A 362 26.48 4.26 -58.27
CA PRO A 362 26.87 5.37 -57.39
C PRO A 362 27.27 6.65 -58.16
N THR A 363 27.42 7.81 -57.50
CA THR A 363 28.50 8.81 -57.78
C THR A 363 28.40 10.06 -56.87
N THR A 364 29.53 10.37 -56.21
CA THR A 364 30.00 11.72 -55.77
C THR A 364 31.04 12.23 -56.81
N PRO A 365 31.56 13.49 -56.85
CA PRO A 365 31.84 14.42 -55.72
C PRO A 365 31.86 15.98 -55.99
N LEU A 366 32.22 16.77 -54.94
CA LEU A 366 32.76 18.17 -54.90
C LEU A 366 31.75 19.35 -55.08
N LYS A 367 31.84 20.58 -54.52
CA LYS A 367 32.77 21.34 -53.63
C LYS A 367 32.12 22.71 -53.23
N GLU A 368 32.85 23.47 -52.38
CA GLU A 368 32.74 24.92 -51.98
C GLU A 368 32.07 25.18 -50.61
N GLU A 369 32.82 25.39 -49.50
CA GLU A 369 33.65 26.55 -49.06
C GLU A 369 32.79 27.81 -48.82
N VAL A 370 32.81 28.48 -47.65
CA VAL A 370 33.86 29.42 -47.22
C VAL A 370 33.78 29.72 -45.70
N SER A 371 34.96 29.84 -45.09
CA SER A 371 35.32 30.27 -43.71
C SER A 371 35.28 31.82 -43.57
N VAL A 372 35.33 32.50 -42.43
CA VAL A 372 36.42 32.71 -41.46
C VAL A 372 35.88 33.64 -40.33
N GLY A 373 36.37 33.51 -39.08
CA GLY A 373 36.22 34.49 -37.98
C GLY A 373 37.03 35.80 -38.21
N PRO A 374 37.44 36.61 -37.19
CA PRO A 374 37.80 36.26 -35.81
C PRO A 374 37.26 37.22 -34.71
N GLY A 375 37.54 36.89 -33.44
CA GLY A 375 37.00 37.54 -32.24
C GLY A 375 37.77 38.77 -31.71
N LEU A 376 37.48 39.15 -30.45
CA LEU A 376 38.34 39.84 -29.46
C LEU A 376 37.53 40.08 -28.16
N ALA A 377 38.22 39.98 -27.02
CA ALA A 377 37.67 39.98 -25.64
C ALA A 377 37.72 41.39 -24.97
N PRO A 378 37.82 41.54 -23.63
CA PRO A 378 36.75 41.91 -22.69
C PRO A 378 36.97 43.29 -22.02
N LYS A 379 35.95 43.87 -21.35
CA LYS A 379 36.16 45.01 -20.43
C LYS A 379 35.35 44.91 -19.13
N LYS A 380 36.07 44.91 -18.01
CA LYS A 380 35.63 45.27 -16.64
C LYS A 380 35.96 46.75 -16.39
N LEU A 381 35.12 47.46 -15.63
CA LEU A 381 35.38 48.61 -14.72
C LEU A 381 33.99 49.04 -14.19
N GLY A 382 33.68 49.44 -12.96
CA GLY A 382 34.40 49.81 -11.73
C GLY A 382 33.37 50.36 -10.72
N LYS A 383 33.73 50.38 -9.42
CA LYS A 383 32.96 50.79 -8.21
C LYS A 383 32.59 52.30 -8.21
N GLU A 384 31.55 52.84 -7.56
CA GLU A 384 31.37 53.20 -6.12
C GLU A 384 30.01 53.96 -5.94
N SER A 385 29.15 53.65 -4.94
CA SER A 385 28.94 54.27 -3.60
C SER A 385 27.90 55.41 -3.42
N LYS A 386 26.87 55.13 -2.58
CA LYS A 386 26.10 56.01 -1.62
C LYS A 386 25.14 57.08 -2.22
N LYS A 387 23.87 57.30 -1.81
CA LYS A 387 23.16 57.20 -0.50
C LYS A 387 21.62 57.50 -0.63
N THR A 388 20.80 56.90 0.26
CA THR A 388 19.46 57.34 0.81
C THR A 388 18.21 57.39 -0.13
N ARG A 389 17.01 56.89 0.20
CA ARG A 389 16.22 56.98 1.45
C ARG A 389 15.04 55.97 1.51
N SER A 390 15.05 55.10 2.53
CA SER A 390 13.93 54.59 3.38
C SER A 390 12.51 54.34 2.82
N ARG A 391 11.99 53.10 2.97
CA ARG A 391 10.89 52.77 3.91
C ARG A 391 10.81 51.26 4.23
N ARG A 392 10.59 50.98 5.52
CA ARG A 392 10.69 49.70 6.26
C ARG A 392 9.46 48.79 6.11
N LYS A 393 9.65 47.47 6.29
CA LYS A 393 8.99 46.67 7.36
C LYS A 393 9.59 45.26 7.48
N ALA A 394 10.04 44.95 8.69
CA ALA A 394 10.70 43.70 9.09
C ALA A 394 9.71 42.69 9.70
N ALA A 395 10.16 41.43 9.69
CA ALA A 395 9.52 40.23 10.22
C ALA A 395 9.16 40.28 11.71
N ARG A 396 8.10 39.55 12.10
CA ARG A 396 7.90 39.00 13.45
C ARG A 396 7.14 37.66 13.41
N ARG A 397 7.67 36.66 14.14
CA ARG A 397 7.08 35.36 14.49
C ARG A 397 5.73 35.54 15.23
N PRO A 398 4.76 34.61 15.14
CA PRO A 398 3.64 34.60 16.07
C PRO A 398 4.01 33.92 17.41
N PRO A 399 3.36 34.34 18.52
CA PRO A 399 3.77 34.02 19.89
C PRO A 399 3.13 32.73 20.42
N SER A 400 3.76 32.17 21.46
CA SER A 400 3.21 31.17 22.37
C SER A 400 1.90 31.64 22.99
N TRP A 401 0.92 30.74 23.07
CA TRP A 401 -0.37 31.00 23.72
C TRP A 401 -0.32 30.59 25.20
N PRO A 402 -0.63 31.49 26.14
CA PRO A 402 -0.85 31.12 27.53
C PRO A 402 -2.27 30.56 27.73
N CYS A 403 -2.36 29.56 28.59
CA CYS A 403 -3.62 29.02 29.09
C CYS A 403 -4.24 30.00 30.11
N ASN A 404 -5.55 30.23 30.00
CA ASN A 404 -6.57 30.01 31.04
C ASN A 404 -7.56 31.17 31.36
N LYS A 405 -8.80 30.72 31.65
CA LYS A 405 -9.92 31.28 32.45
C LYS A 405 -10.95 32.27 31.85
N SER A 406 -12.11 31.68 31.49
CA SER A 406 -13.52 32.00 31.82
C SER A 406 -13.99 33.44 32.12
N LYS A 407 -15.09 33.86 31.44
CA LYS A 407 -16.45 34.07 32.01
C LYS A 407 -17.36 34.82 31.01
N THR A 408 -18.52 34.23 30.67
CA THR A 408 -19.88 34.81 30.81
C THR A 408 -20.90 33.79 30.30
N THR A 409 -21.67 33.32 31.27
CA THR A 409 -22.76 32.34 31.26
C THR A 409 -24.03 32.96 30.67
N GLY A 410 -24.25 32.75 29.38
CA GLY A 410 -25.57 32.32 28.94
C GLY A 410 -25.55 30.80 29.02
N ASP A 411 -26.64 30.16 29.45
CA ASP A 411 -26.76 28.72 29.66
C ASP A 411 -26.73 27.99 28.30
N LYS A 412 -25.56 28.04 27.64
CA LYS A 412 -25.36 27.54 26.29
C LYS A 412 -25.42 26.03 26.33
N THR A 413 -26.35 25.47 25.58
CA THR A 413 -26.51 24.04 25.37
C THR A 413 -26.17 23.71 23.92
N CYS A 414 -25.49 22.58 23.71
CA CYS A 414 -25.32 22.03 22.38
C CYS A 414 -26.68 21.73 21.75
N THR A 415 -26.97 22.25 20.56
CA THR A 415 -28.27 22.03 19.91
C THR A 415 -28.51 20.59 19.46
N HIS A 416 -27.46 19.75 19.45
CA HIS A 416 -27.55 18.35 19.05
C HIS A 416 -27.61 17.38 20.23
N CYS A 417 -26.63 17.46 21.14
CA CYS A 417 -26.52 16.54 22.28
C CYS A 417 -26.89 17.17 23.64
N GLN A 418 -27.36 18.42 23.63
CA GLN A 418 -27.82 19.19 24.80
C GLN A 418 -26.81 19.36 25.95
N THR A 419 -25.54 18.99 25.77
CA THR A 419 -24.52 19.24 26.79
C THR A 419 -24.35 20.73 27.06
N LYS A 420 -24.26 21.09 28.35
CA LYS A 420 -23.94 22.44 28.84
C LYS A 420 -22.43 22.66 29.03
N LYS A 421 -21.64 21.58 29.02
CA LYS A 421 -20.20 21.61 29.31
C LYS A 421 -19.42 21.13 28.09
N THR A 422 -18.46 21.94 27.65
CA THR A 422 -17.58 21.62 26.52
C THR A 422 -16.32 22.46 26.59
N PRO A 423 -15.14 21.94 26.20
CA PRO A 423 -13.90 22.72 26.19
C PRO A 423 -13.95 23.84 25.12
N GLN A 424 -14.74 23.66 24.07
CA GLN A 424 -14.89 24.64 23.00
C GLN A 424 -16.30 24.60 22.40
N TRP A 425 -16.84 25.77 22.08
CA TRP A 425 -18.09 25.92 21.31
C TRP A 425 -17.76 26.12 19.83
N ARG A 426 -18.40 25.35 18.96
CA ARG A 426 -18.18 25.34 17.51
C ARG A 426 -19.44 25.76 16.76
N ALA A 427 -19.27 26.22 15.52
CA ALA A 427 -20.40 26.51 14.63
C ALA A 427 -21.15 25.21 14.28
N GLY A 428 -22.48 25.33 14.22
CA GLY A 428 -23.41 24.26 13.86
C GLY A 428 -24.42 24.72 12.82
N PRO A 429 -25.42 23.89 12.52
CA PRO A 429 -26.40 24.18 11.47
C PRO A 429 -27.23 25.43 11.76
N THR A 430 -27.43 25.75 13.04
CA THR A 430 -28.19 26.93 13.50
C THR A 430 -27.32 28.18 13.71
N GLY A 431 -26.03 28.13 13.33
CA GLY A 431 -25.14 29.29 13.38
C GLY A 431 -23.89 29.10 14.24
N ALA A 432 -23.21 30.21 14.54
CA ALA A 432 -21.96 30.19 15.28
C ALA A 432 -22.17 29.76 16.75
N LYS A 433 -21.24 28.95 17.28
CA LYS A 433 -21.20 28.52 18.68
C LYS A 433 -22.44 27.74 19.17
N THR A 434 -23.12 27.01 18.29
CA THR A 434 -24.34 26.24 18.63
C THR A 434 -24.08 24.77 18.96
N LEU A 435 -22.88 24.25 18.65
CA LEU A 435 -22.50 22.86 18.97
C LEU A 435 -21.35 22.81 19.97
N CYS A 436 -21.33 21.75 20.78
CA CYS A 436 -20.17 21.42 21.60
C CYS A 436 -18.96 21.00 20.73
N ASN A 437 -17.82 20.76 21.36
CA ASN A 437 -16.60 20.41 20.64
C ASN A 437 -16.75 19.10 19.86
N ALA A 438 -17.29 18.07 20.52
CA ALA A 438 -17.48 16.74 19.91
C ALA A 438 -18.47 16.78 18.72
N CYS A 439 -19.68 17.30 18.93
CA CYS A 439 -20.68 17.40 17.86
C CYS A 439 -20.23 18.35 16.74
N GLY A 440 -19.57 19.46 17.07
CA GLY A 440 -19.12 20.44 16.10
C GLY A 440 -17.99 19.95 15.20
N VAL A 441 -17.10 19.08 15.70
CA VAL A 441 -16.09 18.40 14.86
C VAL A 441 -16.79 17.48 13.86
N ARG A 442 -17.75 16.67 14.31
CA ARG A 442 -18.52 15.78 13.43
C ARG A 442 -19.36 16.53 12.42
N PHE A 443 -19.96 17.66 12.81
CA PHE A 443 -20.76 18.50 11.91
C PHE A 443 -19.92 19.06 10.77
N ARG A 444 -18.72 19.60 11.08
CA ARG A 444 -17.80 20.12 10.07
C ARG A 444 -17.37 19.05 9.07
N LEU A 445 -17.25 17.81 9.51
CA LEU A 445 -16.88 16.67 8.67
C LEU A 445 -18.08 16.08 7.91
N GLY A 446 -19.30 16.62 8.06
CA GLY A 446 -20.51 16.04 7.48
C GLY A 446 -20.94 14.71 8.10
N ARG A 447 -20.46 14.39 9.30
CA ARG A 447 -20.64 13.09 9.99
C ARG A 447 -21.45 13.21 11.29
N LEU A 448 -22.20 14.29 11.47
CA LEU A 448 -23.06 14.46 12.65
C LEU A 448 -24.44 13.84 12.38
N TYR A 449 -24.58 12.56 12.71
CA TYR A 449 -25.84 11.82 12.55
C TYR A 449 -26.75 11.95 13.79
N PRO A 450 -28.08 11.75 13.63
CA PRO A 450 -29.02 11.63 14.75
C PRO A 450 -28.65 10.52 15.74
N GLU A 451 -28.02 9.44 15.30
CA GLU A 451 -27.58 8.31 16.13
C GLU A 451 -26.29 8.61 16.89
N TYR A 452 -25.57 9.68 16.56
CA TYR A 452 -24.35 10.02 17.30
C TYR A 452 -24.70 10.75 18.60
N ARG A 453 -24.15 10.32 19.73
CA ARG A 453 -24.08 11.15 20.95
C ARG A 453 -22.75 10.89 21.66
N PRO A 454 -22.05 11.92 22.16
CA PRO A 454 -20.96 11.70 23.13
C PRO A 454 -21.48 10.94 24.34
N ILE A 455 -20.64 10.09 24.94
CA ILE A 455 -21.05 9.23 26.07
C ILE A 455 -21.56 10.05 27.26
N ASP A 456 -20.93 11.18 27.55
CA ASP A 456 -21.32 12.10 28.64
C ASP A 456 -22.46 13.07 28.25
N SER A 457 -23.14 12.83 27.13
CA SER A 457 -24.29 13.66 26.73
C SER A 457 -25.49 13.38 27.64
N PRO A 458 -26.22 14.42 28.10
CA PRO A 458 -27.47 14.23 28.84
C PRO A 458 -28.58 13.54 28.02
N THR A 459 -28.41 13.43 26.70
CA THR A 459 -29.34 12.75 25.79
C THR A 459 -28.80 11.43 25.24
N PHE A 460 -27.69 10.91 25.80
CA PHE A 460 -27.16 9.61 25.40
C PHE A 460 -28.12 8.50 25.82
N VAL A 461 -28.45 7.62 24.89
CA VAL A 461 -29.34 6.47 25.12
C VAL A 461 -28.65 5.27 24.49
N PRO A 462 -28.15 4.29 25.26
CA PRO A 462 -27.25 3.24 24.74
C PRO A 462 -27.76 2.48 23.53
N HIS A 463 -29.07 2.22 23.43
CA HIS A 463 -29.66 1.47 22.33
C HIS A 463 -30.02 2.33 21.11
N LEU A 464 -30.05 3.66 21.23
CA LEU A 464 -30.33 4.58 20.12
C LEU A 464 -29.08 5.32 19.64
N HIS A 465 -28.07 5.41 20.48
CA HIS A 465 -26.95 6.29 20.30
C HIS A 465 -25.60 5.61 20.55
N SER A 466 -24.59 6.03 19.80
CA SER A 466 -23.20 5.66 20.06
C SER A 466 -22.26 6.85 19.92
N ASN A 467 -21.15 6.81 20.67
CA ASN A 467 -20.03 7.75 20.53
C ASN A 467 -19.03 7.28 19.46
N SER A 468 -19.11 6.02 19.02
CA SER A 468 -18.30 5.43 17.95
C SER A 468 -18.94 5.69 16.60
N HIS A 469 -18.14 6.11 15.62
CA HIS A 469 -18.66 6.34 14.27
C HIS A 469 -19.12 5.05 13.60
N ASN A 470 -18.38 3.96 13.78
CA ASN A 470 -18.68 2.67 13.18
C ASN A 470 -20.01 2.13 13.70
N GLU A 471 -20.25 2.22 15.00
CA GLU A 471 -21.52 1.82 15.61
C GLU A 471 -22.69 2.72 15.18
N VAL A 472 -22.47 4.04 15.08
CA VAL A 472 -23.47 4.96 14.50
C VAL A 472 -23.86 4.57 13.08
N VAL A 473 -22.91 4.15 12.24
CA VAL A 473 -23.18 3.68 10.88
C VAL A 473 -23.92 2.34 10.90
N LYS A 474 -23.57 1.41 11.79
CA LYS A 474 -24.30 0.15 11.98
C LYS A 474 -25.76 0.40 12.37
N ILE A 475 -26.01 1.20 13.41
CA ILE A 475 -27.37 1.55 13.86
C ILE A 475 -28.20 2.11 12.70
N ARG A 476 -27.60 2.93 11.83
CA ARG A 476 -28.28 3.48 10.64
C ARG A 476 -28.59 2.43 9.59
N ARG A 477 -27.62 1.57 9.23
CA ARG A 477 -27.87 0.48 8.27
C ARG A 477 -28.99 -0.43 8.73
N ILE A 478 -29.07 -0.68 10.04
CA ILE A 478 -30.14 -1.51 10.58
C ILE A 478 -31.49 -0.76 10.57
N LYS A 479 -31.53 0.53 10.94
CA LYS A 479 -32.75 1.36 10.81
C LYS A 479 -33.25 1.47 9.37
N ASP A 480 -32.32 1.52 8.41
CA ASP A 480 -32.63 1.62 6.97
C ASP A 480 -32.97 0.24 6.35
N GLY A 481 -33.05 -0.83 7.16
CA GLY A 481 -33.44 -2.17 6.73
C GLY A 481 -32.40 -2.89 5.86
N GLN A 482 -31.13 -2.46 5.91
CA GLN A 482 -30.05 -3.02 5.10
C GLN A 482 -29.33 -4.21 5.76
N VAL A 483 -29.63 -4.50 7.02
CA VAL A 483 -29.04 -5.60 7.81
C VAL A 483 -30.00 -5.97 8.93
N ASP A 484 -30.27 -7.27 9.10
CA ASP A 484 -31.06 -7.80 10.22
C ASP A 484 -30.24 -7.73 11.52
N TRP A 485 -30.86 -7.26 12.62
CA TRP A 485 -30.28 -7.36 13.96
C TRP A 485 -30.14 -8.84 14.33
N VAL A 486 -28.90 -9.32 14.45
CA VAL A 486 -28.61 -10.59 15.11
C VAL A 486 -28.09 -10.23 16.51
N GLU A 487 -28.92 -10.43 17.54
CA GLU A 487 -28.45 -10.38 18.93
C GLU A 487 -27.54 -11.60 19.16
N SER A 488 -26.27 -11.33 19.44
CA SER A 488 -25.28 -12.32 19.88
C SER A 488 -25.25 -12.43 21.39
#